data_AF-A0A0A1NMH8-F1
#
_entry.id   AF-A0A0A1NMH8-F1
#
_cell.length_a   1.000
_cell.length_b   1.000
_cell.length_c   1.000
_cell.angle_alpha   90.00
_cell.angle_beta   90.00
_cell.angle_gamma   90.00
#
_symmetry.space_group_name_H-M   'P 1'
#
loop_
_entity.id
_entity.type
_entity.pdbx_description
1 polymer ?
#
loop_
_entity_poly.entity_id
_entity_poly.type
_entity_poly.pdbx_seq_one_letter_code
_entity_poly.pdbx_strand_id
1 'polypeptide(L)'
;MTNLPTIKEFLKSNQLDQYHDAFIKTGASEQDLELVIQLNEQELSEFISALGMLPFHSIKFKKSLRELRNKLLSDKQERVSTENDPSIDMIAIQARIYGKGQDRPLTSYEKAINKAAAQLALEDPLLLSRKGELFKLAKKKLLDEGYQYKRGRSRSKLIKENPQLLQRQPSLLDKRQENAERISMQRQEKIRCLEKQIDELLRIRQLTENRLEINYYDVETRPSMETKLMEYEEKKRQLSRQISKLKSQERKHQWYYRRKSEKSGGSSSSDSSQSIEFSSQPSLSYNSSSNEEESLLDIEDRSFSIYSIETHYNARESDVRARSLGST
;
A
#
# COMPACT_ATOMS: atom_id res chain seq x y z
N MET A 1 -39.16 22.44 9.29
CA MET A 1 -39.25 20.97 9.35
C MET A 1 -38.44 20.41 8.19
N THR A 2 -37.39 19.65 8.46
CA THR A 2 -36.63 18.94 7.40
C THR A 2 -37.48 17.75 6.97
N ASN A 3 -37.87 17.67 5.69
CA ASN A 3 -38.59 16.51 5.16
C ASN A 3 -37.64 15.31 5.15
N LEU A 4 -37.65 14.54 6.23
CA LEU A 4 -36.97 13.25 6.32
C LEU A 4 -37.74 12.22 5.49
N PRO A 5 -37.04 11.32 4.78
CA PRO A 5 -37.71 10.21 4.10
C PRO A 5 -38.37 9.30 5.14
N THR A 6 -39.42 8.60 4.73
CA THR A 6 -40.00 7.54 5.57
C THR A 6 -39.01 6.38 5.75
N ILE A 7 -39.22 5.56 6.78
CA ILE A 7 -38.41 4.34 6.98
C ILE A 7 -38.44 3.47 5.71
N LYS A 8 -39.62 3.28 5.12
CA LYS A 8 -39.77 2.52 3.87
C LYS A 8 -38.97 3.10 2.71
N GLU A 9 -39.03 4.41 2.48
CA GLU A 9 -38.26 5.07 1.41
C GLU A 9 -36.75 5.01 1.65
N PHE A 10 -36.33 5.15 2.92
CA PHE A 10 -34.93 5.03 3.30
C PHE A 10 -34.40 3.61 3.09
N LEU A 11 -35.15 2.58 3.49
CA LEU A 11 -34.77 1.20 3.26
C LEU A 11 -34.73 0.89 1.75
N LYS A 12 -35.71 1.38 0.97
CA LYS A 12 -35.77 1.18 -0.48
C LYS A 12 -34.61 1.78 -1.24
N SER A 13 -34.32 3.04 -0.97
CA SER A 13 -33.18 3.74 -1.58
C SER A 13 -31.84 3.08 -1.28
N ASN A 14 -31.75 2.33 -0.17
CA ASN A 14 -30.56 1.61 0.24
C ASN A 14 -30.61 0.09 -0.05
N GLN A 15 -31.63 -0.39 -0.76
CA GLN A 15 -31.84 -1.83 -1.07
C GLN A 15 -31.85 -2.69 0.20
N LEU A 16 -32.61 -2.25 1.21
CA LEU A 16 -32.80 -2.92 2.51
C LEU A 16 -34.29 -3.13 2.81
N ASP A 17 -35.15 -3.08 1.78
CA ASP A 17 -36.62 -3.19 1.88
C ASP A 17 -37.09 -4.41 2.65
N GLN A 18 -36.37 -5.52 2.53
CA GLN A 18 -36.64 -6.78 3.21
C GLN A 18 -36.71 -6.67 4.75
N TYR A 19 -36.17 -5.60 5.33
CA TYR A 19 -36.22 -5.35 6.77
C TYR A 19 -37.41 -4.49 7.19
N HIS A 20 -38.17 -3.92 6.26
CA HIS A 20 -39.29 -3.02 6.58
C HIS A 20 -40.30 -3.66 7.55
N ASP A 21 -40.71 -4.90 7.29
CA ASP A 21 -41.61 -5.64 8.20
C ASP A 21 -41.02 -5.83 9.60
N ALA A 22 -39.69 -5.95 9.74
CA ALA A 22 -39.04 -6.07 11.04
C ALA A 22 -39.10 -4.76 11.83
N PHE A 23 -39.02 -3.60 11.16
CA PHE A 23 -39.23 -2.30 11.80
C PHE A 23 -40.68 -2.17 12.31
N ILE A 24 -41.66 -2.52 11.48
CA ILE A 24 -43.08 -2.44 11.90
C ILE A 24 -43.38 -3.41 13.05
N LYS A 25 -42.86 -4.65 12.99
CA LYS A 25 -43.04 -5.65 14.06
C LYS A 25 -42.39 -5.25 15.39
N THR A 26 -41.34 -4.44 15.35
CA THR A 26 -40.69 -3.89 16.55
C THR A 26 -41.38 -2.62 17.07
N GLY A 27 -42.48 -2.21 16.45
CA GLY A 27 -43.31 -1.08 16.87
C GLY A 27 -42.87 0.27 16.30
N ALA A 28 -41.93 0.31 15.36
CA ALA A 28 -41.52 1.55 14.71
C ALA A 28 -42.57 2.01 13.68
N SER A 29 -42.88 3.31 13.69
CA SER A 29 -43.68 3.99 12.68
C SER A 29 -42.82 4.46 11.50
N GLU A 30 -43.46 4.73 10.36
CA GLU A 30 -42.78 5.24 9.16
C GLU A 30 -42.03 6.57 9.36
N GLN A 31 -42.38 7.32 10.41
CA GLN A 31 -41.77 8.60 10.76
C GLN A 31 -40.62 8.48 11.79
N ASP A 32 -40.39 7.28 12.34
CA ASP A 32 -39.43 7.10 13.44
C ASP A 32 -37.96 7.08 12.97
N LEU A 33 -37.71 7.32 11.67
CA LEU A 33 -36.36 7.42 11.15
C LEU A 33 -35.55 8.51 11.86
N GLU A 34 -36.19 9.59 12.31
CA GLU A 34 -35.53 10.64 13.10
C GLU A 34 -34.97 10.11 14.42
N LEU A 35 -35.71 9.23 15.10
CA LEU A 35 -35.28 8.60 16.36
C LEU A 35 -34.11 7.64 16.11
N VAL A 36 -34.19 6.85 15.03
CA VAL A 36 -33.11 5.92 14.64
C VAL A 36 -31.82 6.67 14.31
N ILE A 37 -31.91 7.84 13.68
CA ILE A 37 -30.78 8.71 13.39
C ILE A 37 -30.12 9.25 14.66
N GLN A 38 -30.82 9.35 15.79
CA GLN A 38 -30.26 9.90 17.03
C GLN A 38 -29.55 8.85 17.90
N LEU A 39 -29.75 7.55 17.63
CA LEU A 39 -29.14 6.46 18.40
C LEU A 39 -27.60 6.53 18.39
N ASN A 40 -27.00 6.28 19.56
CA ASN A 40 -25.55 6.13 19.66
C ASN A 40 -25.06 4.81 19.02
N GLU A 41 -23.75 4.60 18.86
CA GLU A 41 -23.24 3.41 18.14
C GLU A 41 -23.57 2.08 18.85
N GLN A 42 -23.69 2.10 20.19
CA GLN A 42 -24.04 0.93 20.98
C GLN A 42 -25.53 0.59 20.82
N GLU A 43 -26.41 1.55 21.07
CA GLU A 43 -27.86 1.44 20.88
C GLU A 43 -28.21 1.06 19.43
N LEU A 44 -27.54 1.66 18.45
CA LEU A 44 -27.73 1.34 17.04
C LEU A 44 -27.32 -0.11 16.73
N SER A 45 -26.28 -0.63 17.38
CA SER A 45 -25.85 -2.01 17.19
C SER A 45 -26.85 -3.00 17.80
N GLU A 46 -27.36 -2.70 18.99
CA GLU A 46 -28.40 -3.50 19.65
C GLU A 46 -29.71 -3.47 18.84
N PHE A 47 -30.12 -2.29 18.36
CA PHE A 47 -31.28 -2.11 17.49
C PHE A 47 -31.18 -2.92 16.20
N ILE A 48 -30.05 -2.85 15.49
CA ILE A 48 -29.82 -3.62 14.26
C ILE A 48 -29.81 -5.12 14.54
N SER A 49 -29.28 -5.55 15.68
CA SER A 49 -29.32 -6.95 16.12
C SER A 49 -30.74 -7.43 16.38
N ALA A 50 -31.58 -6.61 17.03
CA ALA A 50 -32.98 -6.92 17.31
C ALA A 50 -33.81 -7.06 16.02
N LEU A 51 -33.47 -6.32 14.97
CA LEU A 51 -34.08 -6.44 13.64
C LEU A 51 -33.66 -7.71 12.87
N GLY A 52 -32.74 -8.52 13.41
CA GLY A 52 -32.23 -9.71 12.74
C GLY A 52 -31.45 -9.40 11.46
N MET A 53 -30.81 -8.23 11.40
CA MET A 53 -30.10 -7.80 10.20
C MET A 53 -28.79 -8.56 10.00
N LEU A 54 -28.55 -9.04 8.78
CA LEU A 54 -27.32 -9.75 8.44
C LEU A 54 -26.10 -8.80 8.54
N PRO A 55 -24.89 -9.32 8.82
CA PRO A 55 -23.70 -8.48 9.01
C PRO A 55 -23.42 -7.49 7.86
N PHE A 56 -23.56 -7.93 6.61
CA PHE A 56 -23.37 -7.06 5.44
C PHE A 56 -24.42 -5.95 5.33
N HIS A 57 -25.67 -6.26 5.69
CA HIS A 57 -26.76 -5.29 5.68
C HIS A 57 -26.63 -4.30 6.85
N SER A 58 -26.17 -4.77 8.01
CA SER A 58 -25.85 -3.91 9.17
C SER A 58 -24.81 -2.85 8.81
N ILE A 59 -23.73 -3.26 8.14
CA ILE A 59 -22.69 -2.33 7.66
C ILE A 59 -23.29 -1.31 6.68
N LYS A 60 -24.10 -1.78 5.73
CA LYS A 60 -24.76 -0.92 4.73
C LYS A 60 -25.71 0.09 5.37
N PHE A 61 -26.54 -0.35 6.31
CA PHE A 61 -27.48 0.48 7.06
C PHE A 61 -26.77 1.53 7.90
N LYS A 62 -25.74 1.15 8.67
CA LYS A 62 -24.92 2.10 9.44
C LYS A 62 -24.26 3.15 8.55
N LYS A 63 -23.78 2.74 7.37
CA LYS A 63 -23.19 3.64 6.38
C LYS A 63 -24.21 4.63 5.83
N SER A 64 -25.38 4.17 5.39
CA SER A 64 -26.42 5.04 4.84
C SER A 64 -27.00 5.99 5.90
N LEU A 65 -27.13 5.54 7.15
CA LEU A 65 -27.56 6.38 8.26
C LEU A 65 -26.54 7.50 8.55
N ARG A 66 -25.24 7.19 8.47
CA ARG A 66 -24.16 8.17 8.60
C ARG A 66 -24.16 9.20 7.46
N GLU A 67 -24.43 8.76 6.24
CA GLU A 67 -24.57 9.65 5.08
C GLU A 67 -25.77 10.59 5.25
N LEU A 68 -26.90 10.08 5.74
CA LEU A 68 -28.09 10.89 6.05
C LEU A 68 -27.81 11.92 7.15
N ARG A 69 -27.12 11.53 8.24
CA ARG A 69 -26.65 12.46 9.29
C ARG A 69 -25.82 13.60 8.71
N ASN A 70 -24.88 13.28 7.82
CA ASN A 70 -24.01 14.29 7.20
C ASN A 70 -24.78 15.21 6.25
N LYS A 71 -25.77 14.70 5.53
CA LYS A 71 -26.64 15.49 4.66
C LYS A 71 -27.45 16.50 5.50
N LEU A 72 -28.07 16.04 6.60
CA LEU A 72 -28.81 16.91 7.51
C LEU A 72 -27.92 17.98 8.14
N LEU A 73 -26.67 17.66 8.50
CA LEU A 73 -25.70 18.65 9.00
C LEU A 73 -25.32 19.68 7.93
N SER A 74 -25.22 19.27 6.67
CA SER A 74 -24.91 20.16 5.54
C SER A 74 -26.08 21.09 5.22
N ASP A 75 -27.31 20.58 5.19
CA ASP A 75 -28.53 21.37 5.00
C ASP A 75 -28.75 22.37 6.15
N LYS A 76 -28.36 21.98 7.38
CA LYS A 76 -28.39 22.88 8.56
C LYS A 76 -27.32 23.96 8.48
N GLN A 77 -26.16 23.68 7.87
CA GLN A 77 -25.12 24.68 7.61
C GLN A 77 -25.53 25.66 6.51
N GLU A 78 -26.22 25.22 5.45
CA GLU A 78 -26.71 26.12 4.40
C GLU A 78 -27.80 27.08 4.91
N ARG A 79 -28.70 26.64 5.80
CA ARG A 79 -29.75 27.51 6.37
C ARG A 79 -29.29 28.51 7.43
N VAL A 80 -28.11 28.35 8.02
CA VAL A 80 -27.52 29.33 8.94
C VAL A 80 -26.79 30.45 8.19
N SER A 81 -26.60 30.32 6.87
CA SER A 81 -25.95 31.33 6.02
C SER A 81 -26.83 32.54 5.72
N THR A 82 -28.16 32.47 5.92
CA THR A 82 -29.10 33.53 5.50
C THR A 82 -29.35 34.61 6.55
N GLU A 83 -28.67 34.58 7.69
CA GLU A 83 -28.73 35.63 8.73
C GLU A 83 -27.37 36.28 9.05
N ASN A 84 -26.39 36.19 8.14
CA ASN A 84 -25.09 36.83 8.36
C ASN A 84 -24.97 38.13 7.56
N ASP A 85 -24.48 39.19 8.22
CA ASP A 85 -24.14 40.47 7.60
C ASP A 85 -23.34 40.25 6.29
N PRO A 86 -23.66 40.94 5.18
CA PRO A 86 -22.93 40.80 3.91
C PRO A 86 -21.42 41.07 4.02
N SER A 87 -21.00 41.73 5.10
CA SER A 87 -19.59 41.94 5.46
C SER A 87 -18.87 40.65 5.88
N ILE A 88 -19.56 39.74 6.58
CA ILE A 88 -19.01 38.48 7.08
C ILE A 88 -18.69 37.55 5.90
N ASP A 89 -19.59 37.47 4.93
CA ASP A 89 -19.39 36.66 3.72
C ASP A 89 -18.23 37.20 2.87
N MET A 90 -18.11 38.53 2.77
CA MET A 90 -17.00 39.17 2.07
C MET A 90 -15.65 38.83 2.73
N ILE A 91 -15.58 38.91 4.07
CA ILE A 91 -14.38 38.56 4.84
C ILE A 91 -14.06 37.07 4.67
N ALA A 92 -15.04 36.18 4.72
CA ALA A 92 -14.83 34.75 4.52
C ALA A 92 -14.31 34.41 3.11
N ILE A 93 -14.82 35.09 2.07
CA ILE A 93 -14.32 34.96 0.70
C ILE A 93 -12.86 35.42 0.60
N GLN A 94 -12.53 36.55 1.22
CA GLN A 94 -11.18 37.11 1.19
C GLN A 94 -10.17 36.31 2.01
N ALA A 95 -10.59 35.79 3.18
CA ALA A 95 -9.79 34.99 4.10
C ALA A 95 -9.48 33.57 3.60
N ARG A 96 -10.16 33.11 2.53
CA ARG A 96 -10.00 31.78 1.97
C ARG A 96 -8.53 31.47 1.63
N ILE A 97 -8.03 30.36 2.17
CA ILE A 97 -6.66 29.86 1.97
C ILE A 97 -6.62 28.81 0.86
N TYR A 98 -7.54 27.83 0.91
CA TYR A 98 -7.57 26.71 -0.04
C TYR A 98 -8.78 26.77 -1.00
N GLY A 99 -8.57 26.28 -2.22
CA GLY A 99 -9.60 26.13 -3.24
C GLY A 99 -10.04 27.43 -3.92
N LYS A 100 -9.13 28.41 -4.05
CA LYS A 100 -9.38 29.59 -4.88
C LYS A 100 -9.24 29.18 -6.36
N GLY A 101 -10.31 29.32 -7.14
CA GLY A 101 -10.31 28.98 -8.58
C GLY A 101 -10.05 27.50 -8.87
N GLN A 102 -10.56 26.60 -8.04
CA GLN A 102 -10.42 25.15 -8.20
C GLN A 102 -11.79 24.50 -8.02
N ASP A 103 -12.18 23.65 -8.96
CA ASP A 103 -13.48 22.95 -8.95
C ASP A 103 -13.44 21.66 -8.11
N ARG A 104 -12.27 21.28 -7.59
CA ARG A 104 -12.14 20.08 -6.76
C ARG A 104 -12.78 20.30 -5.37
N PRO A 105 -13.45 19.28 -4.81
CA PRO A 105 -13.96 19.37 -3.44
C PRO A 105 -12.82 19.49 -2.43
N LEU A 106 -12.99 20.40 -1.47
CA LEU A 106 -12.03 20.61 -0.39
C LEU A 106 -12.01 19.43 0.58
N THR A 107 -10.82 19.05 1.02
CA THR A 107 -10.59 18.07 2.08
C THR A 107 -11.10 18.60 3.43
N SER A 108 -11.35 17.70 4.40
CA SER A 108 -11.77 18.11 5.75
C SER A 108 -10.79 19.06 6.43
N TYR A 109 -9.48 18.90 6.18
CA TYR A 109 -8.45 19.79 6.72
C TYR A 109 -8.50 21.16 6.07
N GLU A 110 -8.61 21.21 4.74
CA GLU A 110 -8.70 22.48 4.01
C GLU A 110 -9.96 23.26 4.39
N LYS A 111 -11.11 22.57 4.57
CA LYS A 111 -12.34 23.18 5.08
C LYS A 111 -12.16 23.75 6.49
N ALA A 112 -11.52 22.99 7.39
CA ALA A 112 -11.30 23.42 8.76
C ALA A 112 -10.31 24.60 8.85
N ILE A 113 -9.24 24.60 8.04
CA ILE A 113 -8.31 25.73 7.93
C ILE A 113 -9.02 26.98 7.39
N ASN A 114 -9.84 26.86 6.34
CA ASN A 114 -10.58 28.00 5.80
C ASN A 114 -11.55 28.58 6.84
N LYS A 115 -12.22 27.73 7.64
CA LYS A 115 -13.09 28.16 8.74
C LYS A 115 -12.30 28.93 9.81
N ALA A 116 -11.17 28.37 10.26
CA ALA A 116 -10.31 29.03 11.25
C ALA A 116 -9.74 30.36 10.74
N ALA A 117 -9.35 30.41 9.46
CA ALA A 117 -8.86 31.63 8.82
C ALA A 117 -9.95 32.71 8.73
N ALA A 118 -11.19 32.34 8.37
CA ALA A 118 -12.30 33.28 8.35
C ALA A 118 -12.59 33.86 9.75
N GLN A 119 -12.59 33.02 10.79
CA GLN A 119 -12.78 33.49 12.17
C GLN A 119 -11.68 34.47 12.60
N LEU A 120 -10.41 34.15 12.33
CA LEU A 120 -9.30 35.05 12.64
C LEU A 120 -9.36 36.35 11.85
N ALA A 121 -9.85 36.33 10.61
CA ALA A 121 -10.02 37.53 9.80
C ALA A 121 -11.22 38.39 10.24
N LEU A 122 -12.23 37.80 10.91
CA LEU A 122 -13.30 38.54 11.57
C LEU A 122 -12.81 39.22 12.84
N GLU A 123 -11.93 38.55 13.61
CA GLU A 123 -11.31 39.09 14.81
C GLU A 123 -10.29 40.20 14.48
N ASP A 124 -9.45 39.99 13.45
CA ASP A 124 -8.46 40.96 12.97
C ASP A 124 -8.47 41.06 11.42
N PRO A 125 -9.17 42.06 10.86
CA PRO A 125 -9.25 42.27 9.41
C PRO A 125 -7.89 42.55 8.75
N LEU A 126 -6.87 43.02 9.48
CA LEU A 126 -5.55 43.31 8.91
C LEU A 126 -4.81 42.04 8.45
N LEU A 127 -5.20 40.87 8.98
CA LEU A 127 -4.64 39.58 8.58
C LEU A 127 -5.00 39.20 7.14
N LEU A 128 -6.05 39.79 6.55
CA LEU A 128 -6.43 39.55 5.16
C LEU A 128 -5.32 39.95 4.17
N SER A 129 -4.59 41.03 4.47
CA SER A 129 -3.43 41.47 3.68
C SER A 129 -2.22 40.54 3.85
N ARG A 130 -2.14 39.81 4.99
CA ARG A 130 -1.01 38.95 5.36
C ARG A 130 -1.41 37.48 5.38
N LYS A 131 -1.79 36.94 4.21
CA LYS A 131 -2.27 35.55 4.07
C LYS A 131 -1.33 34.48 4.63
N GLY A 132 -0.01 34.70 4.56
CA GLY A 132 0.97 33.77 5.14
C GLY A 132 0.90 33.66 6.66
N GLU A 133 0.73 34.78 7.36
CA GLU A 133 0.55 34.81 8.82
C GLU A 133 -0.84 34.31 9.22
N LEU A 134 -1.88 34.70 8.48
CA LEU A 134 -3.23 34.19 8.67
C LEU A 134 -3.28 32.64 8.61
N PHE A 135 -2.55 32.04 7.66
CA PHE A 135 -2.45 30.59 7.57
C PHE A 135 -1.74 29.95 8.77
N LYS A 136 -0.64 30.53 9.25
CA LYS A 136 0.09 30.04 10.43
C LYS A 136 -0.81 30.07 11.67
N LEU A 137 -1.50 31.18 11.89
CA LEU A 137 -2.42 31.36 13.01
C LEU A 137 -3.62 30.42 12.90
N ALA A 138 -4.22 30.28 11.71
CA ALA A 138 -5.33 29.35 11.49
C ALA A 138 -4.93 27.90 11.76
N LYS A 139 -3.71 27.50 11.33
CA LYS A 139 -3.17 26.17 11.61
C LYS A 139 -2.91 25.96 13.09
N LYS A 140 -2.39 26.97 13.79
CA LYS A 140 -2.19 26.91 15.25
C LYS A 140 -3.52 26.76 15.98
N LYS A 141 -4.48 27.66 15.73
CA LYS A 141 -5.84 27.62 16.30
C LYS A 141 -6.49 26.25 16.09
N LEU A 142 -6.39 25.71 14.87
CA LEU A 142 -6.94 24.40 14.53
C LEU A 142 -6.30 23.24 15.33
N LEU A 143 -4.99 23.31 15.59
CA LEU A 143 -4.29 22.30 16.40
C LEU A 143 -4.60 22.44 17.89
N ASP A 144 -4.72 23.67 18.38
CA ASP A 144 -5.07 23.97 19.78
C ASP A 144 -6.52 23.53 20.09
N GLU A 145 -7.43 23.64 19.12
CA GLU A 145 -8.80 23.08 19.16
C GLU A 145 -8.85 21.54 19.05
N GLY A 146 -7.69 20.88 18.92
CA GLY A 146 -7.58 19.42 18.95
C GLY A 146 -7.88 18.73 17.63
N TYR A 147 -7.72 19.41 16.49
CA TYR A 147 -7.98 18.81 15.18
C TYR A 147 -7.21 17.51 14.96
N GLN A 148 -7.95 16.45 14.61
CA GLN A 148 -7.40 15.15 14.29
C GLN A 148 -7.25 14.98 12.78
N TYR A 149 -6.01 14.79 12.32
CA TYR A 149 -5.75 14.42 10.94
C TYR A 149 -6.38 13.07 10.61
N LYS A 150 -6.89 12.91 9.37
CA LYS A 150 -7.52 11.66 8.90
C LYS A 150 -6.65 10.41 9.07
N ARG A 151 -5.32 10.54 9.02
CA ARG A 151 -4.37 9.43 9.20
C ARG A 151 -3.95 9.22 10.66
N GLY A 152 -4.62 9.87 11.62
CA GLY A 152 -4.34 9.79 13.04
C GLY A 152 -3.05 10.49 13.47
N ARG A 153 -2.72 10.41 14.75
CA ARG A 153 -1.40 10.80 15.29
C ARG A 153 -0.35 9.82 14.76
N SER A 154 0.82 10.32 14.37
CA SER A 154 1.93 9.44 13.97
C SER A 154 2.18 8.40 15.06
N ARG A 155 2.33 7.13 14.69
CA ARG A 155 2.63 6.02 15.63
C ARG A 155 3.86 6.33 16.49
N SER A 156 4.82 7.08 15.94
CA SER A 156 6.03 7.52 16.65
C SER A 156 5.76 8.55 17.76
N LYS A 157 4.70 9.36 17.66
CA LYS A 157 4.29 10.30 18.73
C LYS A 157 3.49 9.60 19.81
N LEU A 158 2.65 8.62 19.44
CA LEU A 158 1.88 7.80 20.38
C LEU A 158 2.78 6.92 21.28
N ILE A 159 3.89 6.41 20.75
CA ILE A 159 4.88 5.65 21.52
C ILE A 159 5.56 6.52 22.60
N LYS A 160 5.82 7.80 22.33
CA LYS A 160 6.36 8.73 23.34
C LYS A 160 5.37 8.97 24.49
N GLU A 161 4.08 9.03 24.18
CA GLU A 161 3.01 9.26 25.16
C GLU A 161 2.66 7.99 25.95
N ASN A 162 2.91 6.79 25.40
CA ASN A 162 2.65 5.50 26.05
C ASN A 162 3.82 4.50 25.86
N PRO A 163 4.89 4.59 26.67
CA PRO A 163 6.08 3.74 26.52
C PRO A 163 5.81 2.25 26.77
N GLN A 164 4.72 1.91 27.49
CA GLN A 164 4.33 0.52 27.74
C GLN A 164 3.93 -0.25 26.46
N LEU A 165 3.58 0.44 25.37
CA LEU A 165 3.28 -0.19 24.07
C LEU A 165 4.53 -0.79 23.38
N LEU A 166 5.74 -0.40 23.79
CA LEU A 166 7.00 -0.95 23.26
C LEU A 166 7.26 -2.39 23.74
N GLN A 167 6.83 -2.76 24.95
CA GLN A 167 7.11 -4.08 25.53
C GLN A 167 6.44 -5.24 24.79
N ARG A 168 5.36 -4.98 24.02
CA ARG A 168 4.64 -6.00 23.25
C ARG A 168 5.17 -6.19 21.81
N GLN A 169 6.05 -5.30 21.33
CA GLN A 169 6.64 -5.34 19.99
C GLN A 169 7.84 -6.27 19.74
N PRO A 170 8.72 -6.63 20.70
CA PRO A 170 9.89 -7.46 20.40
C PRO A 170 9.49 -8.81 19.81
N SER A 171 8.46 -9.44 20.39
CA SER A 171 7.92 -10.72 19.90
C SER A 171 7.49 -10.74 18.43
N LEU A 172 7.07 -9.61 17.84
CA LEU A 172 6.69 -9.54 16.43
C LEU A 172 7.89 -9.36 15.50
N LEU A 173 8.91 -8.63 15.95
CA LEU A 173 10.17 -8.50 15.21
C LEU A 173 10.91 -9.84 15.19
N ASP A 174 10.95 -10.53 16.34
CA ASP A 174 11.56 -11.84 16.48
C ASP A 174 10.84 -12.87 15.60
N LYS A 175 9.50 -12.90 15.60
CA LYS A 175 8.71 -13.78 14.70
C LYS A 175 8.94 -13.48 13.22
N ARG A 176 9.15 -12.22 12.84
CA ARG A 176 9.47 -11.85 11.44
C ARG A 176 10.86 -12.32 11.07
N GLN A 177 11.81 -12.20 11.99
CA GLN A 177 13.18 -12.67 11.84
C GLN A 177 13.22 -14.19 11.65
N GLU A 178 12.59 -14.92 12.55
CA GLU A 178 12.48 -16.38 12.49
C GLU A 178 11.82 -16.86 11.18
N ASN A 179 10.76 -16.19 10.73
CA ASN A 179 10.13 -16.52 9.45
C ASN A 179 11.07 -16.30 8.26
N ALA A 180 11.85 -15.21 8.26
CA ALA A 180 12.81 -14.92 7.20
C ALA A 180 13.95 -15.96 7.17
N GLU A 181 14.47 -16.32 8.35
CA GLU A 181 15.50 -17.36 8.51
C GLU A 181 14.98 -18.72 8.04
N ARG A 182 13.77 -19.12 8.43
CA ARG A 182 13.15 -20.36 7.96
C ARG A 182 12.99 -20.38 6.43
N ILE A 183 12.55 -19.28 5.83
CA ILE A 183 12.43 -19.19 4.36
C ILE A 183 13.82 -19.29 3.70
N SER A 184 14.85 -18.64 4.26
CA SER A 184 16.22 -18.76 3.79
C SER A 184 16.72 -20.21 3.86
N MET A 185 16.51 -20.89 5.00
CA MET A 185 16.87 -22.30 5.18
C MET A 185 16.18 -23.21 4.16
N GLN A 186 14.87 -23.05 3.93
CA GLN A 186 14.13 -23.81 2.92
C GLN A 186 14.68 -23.58 1.50
N ARG A 187 15.07 -22.34 1.16
CA ARG A 187 15.71 -22.05 -0.14
C ARG A 187 17.07 -22.73 -0.27
N GLN A 188 17.89 -22.68 0.77
CA GLN A 188 19.21 -23.32 0.78
C GLN A 188 19.10 -24.85 0.66
N GLU A 189 18.17 -25.46 1.38
CA GLU A 189 17.89 -26.90 1.27
C GLU A 189 17.41 -27.27 -0.13
N LYS A 190 16.54 -26.44 -0.73
CA LYS A 190 16.08 -26.66 -2.11
C LYS A 190 17.22 -26.55 -3.12
N ILE A 191 18.10 -25.57 -2.98
CA ILE A 191 19.31 -25.45 -3.80
C ILE A 191 20.14 -26.73 -3.70
N ARG A 192 20.44 -27.19 -2.48
CA ARG A 192 21.23 -28.41 -2.24
C ARG A 192 20.58 -29.66 -2.85
N CYS A 193 19.26 -29.77 -2.78
CA CYS A 193 18.52 -30.87 -3.41
C CYS A 193 18.62 -30.83 -4.94
N LEU A 194 18.51 -29.65 -5.56
CA LEU A 194 18.64 -29.49 -7.01
C LEU A 194 20.09 -29.74 -7.47
N GLU A 195 21.09 -29.32 -6.69
CA GLU A 195 22.50 -29.60 -6.97
C GLU A 195 22.76 -31.12 -6.98
N LYS A 196 22.27 -31.87 -5.98
CA LYS A 196 22.34 -33.34 -5.99
C LYS A 196 21.65 -33.98 -7.20
N GLN A 197 20.53 -33.41 -7.66
CA GLN A 197 19.85 -33.91 -8.86
C GLN A 197 20.70 -33.68 -10.12
N ILE A 198 21.42 -32.56 -10.22
CA ILE A 198 22.36 -32.31 -11.31
C ILE A 198 23.50 -33.34 -11.25
N ASP A 199 24.09 -33.59 -10.09
CA ASP A 199 25.19 -34.54 -9.94
C ASP A 199 24.80 -35.95 -10.38
N GLU A 200 23.63 -36.43 -9.95
CA GLU A 200 23.10 -37.73 -10.36
C GLU A 200 22.79 -37.76 -11.87
N LEU A 201 22.23 -36.68 -12.42
CA LEU A 201 21.96 -36.58 -13.84
C LEU A 201 23.26 -36.62 -14.67
N LEU A 202 24.33 -35.98 -14.20
CA LEU A 202 25.65 -36.03 -14.82
C LEU A 202 26.23 -37.45 -14.77
N ARG A 203 26.06 -38.16 -13.64
CA ARG A 203 26.48 -39.55 -13.52
C ARG A 203 25.75 -40.47 -14.51
N ILE A 204 24.43 -40.33 -14.63
CA ILE A 204 23.62 -41.12 -15.58
C ILE A 204 23.99 -40.80 -17.03
N ARG A 205 24.21 -39.51 -17.34
CA ARG A 205 24.67 -39.06 -18.66
C ARG A 205 26.00 -39.73 -19.03
N GLN A 206 26.99 -39.70 -18.14
CA GLN A 206 28.29 -40.33 -18.36
C GLN A 206 28.17 -41.85 -18.60
N LEU A 207 27.34 -42.54 -17.82
CA LEU A 207 27.10 -43.98 -18.04
C LEU A 207 26.46 -44.26 -19.39
N THR A 208 25.62 -43.36 -19.88
CA THR A 208 24.96 -43.48 -21.19
C THR A 208 25.97 -43.23 -22.32
N GLU A 209 26.85 -42.24 -22.17
CA GLU A 209 27.96 -41.99 -23.11
C GLU A 209 28.92 -43.18 -23.18
N ASN A 210 29.36 -43.70 -22.03
CA ASN A 210 30.25 -44.87 -21.99
C ASN A 210 29.61 -46.10 -22.67
N ARG A 211 28.28 -46.28 -22.56
CA ARG A 211 27.56 -47.36 -23.24
C ARG A 211 27.53 -47.17 -24.76
N LEU A 212 27.36 -45.93 -25.23
CA LEU A 212 27.42 -45.59 -26.64
C LEU A 212 28.81 -45.83 -27.23
N GLU A 213 29.88 -45.57 -26.45
CA GLU A 213 31.25 -45.85 -26.87
C GLU A 213 31.51 -47.36 -27.00
N ILE A 214 31.01 -48.18 -26.08
CA ILE A 214 31.18 -49.64 -26.11
C ILE A 214 30.37 -50.27 -27.26
N ASN A 215 29.12 -49.84 -27.46
CA ASN A 215 28.23 -50.38 -28.50
C ASN A 215 28.27 -49.54 -29.79
N TYR A 216 29.47 -49.23 -30.28
CA TYR A 216 29.68 -48.27 -31.38
C TYR A 216 28.92 -48.62 -32.68
N TYR A 217 28.74 -49.91 -32.99
CA TYR A 217 28.12 -50.41 -34.22
C TYR A 217 26.62 -50.75 -34.08
N ASP A 218 26.01 -50.55 -32.91
CA ASP A 218 24.58 -50.82 -32.70
C ASP A 218 23.73 -49.67 -33.27
N VAL A 219 23.29 -49.84 -34.52
CA VAL A 219 22.54 -48.83 -35.30
C VAL A 219 21.12 -48.63 -34.76
N GLU A 220 20.54 -49.62 -34.08
CA GLU A 220 19.14 -49.60 -33.67
C GLU A 220 18.94 -48.86 -32.33
N THR A 221 19.83 -49.09 -31.35
CA THR A 221 19.69 -48.48 -30.01
C THR A 221 20.32 -47.09 -29.90
N ARG A 222 21.25 -46.75 -30.81
CA ARG A 222 22.02 -45.50 -30.78
C ARG A 222 21.18 -44.22 -30.85
N PRO A 223 20.24 -44.04 -31.80
CA PRO A 223 19.42 -42.82 -31.86
C PRO A 223 18.61 -42.60 -30.58
N SER A 224 18.13 -43.67 -29.95
CA SER A 224 17.39 -43.59 -28.68
C SER A 224 18.27 -43.18 -27.50
N MET A 225 19.56 -43.51 -27.51
CA MET A 225 20.49 -43.08 -26.48
C MET A 225 20.95 -41.64 -26.70
N GLU A 226 21.16 -41.22 -27.96
CA GLU A 226 21.48 -39.83 -28.32
C GLU A 226 20.34 -38.88 -27.93
N THR A 227 19.07 -39.27 -28.13
CA THR A 227 17.93 -38.47 -27.66
C THR A 227 17.91 -38.35 -26.13
N LYS A 228 18.22 -39.43 -25.40
CA LYS A 228 18.35 -39.38 -23.92
C LYS A 228 19.45 -38.43 -23.45
N LEU A 229 20.59 -38.38 -24.14
CA LEU A 229 21.67 -37.43 -23.82
C LEU A 229 21.19 -35.99 -23.95
N MET A 230 20.47 -35.66 -25.03
CA MET A 230 19.86 -34.34 -25.19
C MET A 230 18.84 -34.03 -24.10
N GLU A 231 18.03 -35.01 -23.69
CA GLU A 231 17.09 -34.83 -22.57
C GLU A 231 17.81 -34.55 -21.24
N TYR A 232 18.94 -35.22 -20.97
CA TYR A 232 19.73 -34.96 -19.77
C TYR A 232 20.33 -33.55 -19.79
N GLU A 233 20.81 -33.08 -20.94
CA GLU A 233 21.31 -31.72 -21.08
C GLU A 233 20.21 -30.67 -20.86
N GLU A 234 19.02 -30.90 -21.39
CA GLU A 234 17.86 -30.03 -21.17
C GLU A 234 17.48 -29.98 -19.69
N LYS A 235 17.37 -31.15 -19.04
CA LYS A 235 17.06 -31.26 -17.61
C LYS A 235 18.11 -30.55 -16.75
N LYS A 236 19.41 -30.72 -17.06
CA LYS A 236 20.51 -29.99 -16.40
C LYS A 236 20.29 -28.48 -16.51
N ARG A 237 20.05 -27.98 -17.73
CA ARG A 237 19.81 -26.54 -17.98
C ARG A 237 18.64 -25.99 -17.18
N GLN A 238 17.55 -26.75 -17.09
CA GLN A 238 16.36 -26.37 -16.31
C GLN A 238 16.67 -26.31 -14.80
N LEU A 239 17.36 -27.30 -14.26
CA LEU A 239 17.76 -27.33 -12.85
C LEU A 239 18.73 -26.19 -12.51
N SER A 240 19.73 -25.92 -13.37
CA SER A 240 20.66 -24.80 -13.20
C SER A 240 19.94 -23.45 -13.18
N ARG A 241 18.96 -23.23 -14.08
CA ARG A 241 18.13 -22.00 -14.06
C ARG A 241 17.37 -21.83 -12.73
N GLN A 242 16.83 -22.92 -12.19
CA GLN A 242 16.14 -22.89 -10.89
C GLN A 242 17.10 -22.56 -9.75
N ILE A 243 18.29 -23.18 -9.72
CA ILE A 243 19.33 -22.89 -8.73
C ILE A 243 19.76 -21.42 -8.81
N SER A 244 20.05 -20.89 -9.99
CA SER A 244 20.47 -19.50 -10.17
C SER A 244 19.41 -18.51 -9.69
N LYS A 245 18.12 -18.82 -9.91
CA LYS A 245 16.99 -18.02 -9.39
C LYS A 245 16.97 -18.02 -7.86
N LEU A 246 17.10 -19.20 -7.24
CA LEU A 246 17.12 -19.33 -5.78
C LEU A 246 18.35 -18.66 -5.15
N LYS A 247 19.55 -18.84 -5.74
CA LYS A 247 20.78 -18.17 -5.31
C LYS A 247 20.66 -16.64 -5.41
N SER A 248 20.03 -16.11 -6.46
CA SER A 248 19.75 -14.66 -6.59
C SER A 248 18.81 -14.14 -5.50
N GLN A 249 17.75 -14.89 -5.18
CA GLN A 249 16.85 -14.55 -4.08
C GLN A 249 17.59 -14.55 -2.73
N GLU A 250 18.48 -15.50 -2.51
CA GLU A 250 19.26 -15.60 -1.28
C GLU A 250 20.27 -14.45 -1.17
N ARG A 251 20.95 -14.06 -2.25
CA ARG A 251 21.82 -12.88 -2.27
C ARG A 251 21.07 -11.60 -1.88
N LYS A 252 19.85 -11.42 -2.40
CA LYS A 252 19.00 -10.27 -2.03
C LYS A 252 18.63 -10.28 -0.55
N HIS A 253 18.30 -11.45 0.00
CA HIS A 253 18.02 -11.64 1.41
C HIS A 253 19.24 -11.25 2.27
N GLN A 254 20.41 -11.82 1.97
CA GLN A 254 21.67 -11.52 2.66
C GLN A 254 22.04 -10.03 2.58
N TRP A 255 21.90 -9.42 1.40
CA TRP A 255 22.16 -8.00 1.20
C TRP A 255 21.26 -7.11 2.08
N TYR A 256 19.96 -7.43 2.15
CA TYR A 256 19.03 -6.69 3.01
C TYR A 256 19.41 -6.81 4.50
N TYR A 257 19.79 -8.01 4.93
CA TYR A 257 20.20 -8.27 6.30
C TYR A 257 21.48 -7.54 6.70
N ARG A 258 22.50 -7.58 5.84
CA ARG A 258 23.77 -6.86 6.06
C ARG A 258 23.55 -5.35 6.15
N ARG A 259 22.80 -4.77 5.21
CA ARG A 259 22.50 -3.33 5.21
C ARG A 259 21.68 -2.92 6.44
N LYS A 260 20.78 -3.79 6.91
CA LYS A 260 19.98 -3.53 8.11
C LYS A 260 20.85 -3.56 9.38
N SER A 261 21.78 -4.51 9.51
CA SER A 261 22.68 -4.60 10.67
C SER A 261 23.64 -3.40 10.75
N GLU A 262 24.18 -2.96 9.60
CA GLU A 262 25.01 -1.73 9.50
C GLU A 262 24.25 -0.48 9.98
N LYS A 263 22.96 -0.36 9.63
CA LYS A 263 22.14 0.79 10.02
C LYS A 263 21.84 0.83 11.52
N SER A 264 21.75 -0.33 12.19
CA SER A 264 21.57 -0.41 13.65
C SER A 264 22.88 -0.29 14.43
N GLY A 265 24.02 -0.66 13.84
CA GLY A 265 25.34 -0.57 14.49
C GLY A 265 25.94 0.84 14.53
N GLY A 266 25.47 1.76 13.67
CA GLY A 266 26.00 3.13 13.57
C GLY A 266 25.43 4.16 14.53
N SER A 267 24.57 3.79 15.48
CA SER A 267 23.89 4.75 16.40
C SER A 267 24.59 4.90 17.76
N SER A 268 25.92 4.78 17.79
CA SER A 268 26.76 4.93 18.97
C SER A 268 27.95 5.84 18.62
N SER A 269 27.70 7.14 18.44
CA SER A 269 28.68 8.22 18.65
C SER A 269 28.06 9.59 18.34
N SER A 270 28.20 10.48 19.32
CA SER A 270 28.18 11.95 19.25
C SER A 270 26.93 12.68 18.74
N ASP A 271 26.22 13.22 19.72
CA ASP A 271 25.46 14.47 19.71
C ASP A 271 26.24 15.62 19.02
N SER A 272 25.61 16.29 18.06
CA SER A 272 25.81 17.71 17.75
C SER A 272 24.72 18.17 16.78
N SER A 273 23.96 19.15 17.24
CA SER A 273 22.94 19.87 16.49
C SER A 273 23.55 20.60 15.30
N GLN A 274 23.08 20.32 14.08
CA GLN A 274 23.07 21.31 13.00
C GLN A 274 22.12 20.88 11.86
N SER A 275 21.38 21.86 11.38
CA SER A 275 20.43 21.86 10.27
C SER A 275 21.01 21.27 8.98
N ILE A 276 20.35 20.26 8.41
CA ILE A 276 20.71 19.71 7.09
C ILE A 276 19.75 20.29 6.05
N GLU A 277 20.27 21.25 5.30
CA GLU A 277 19.80 21.62 3.97
C GLU A 277 19.86 20.42 3.02
N PHE A 278 18.82 20.34 2.20
CA PHE A 278 18.64 19.35 1.16
C PHE A 278 19.63 19.64 0.01
N SER A 279 20.68 18.84 -0.12
CA SER A 279 21.54 18.81 -1.31
C SER A 279 21.64 17.37 -1.83
N SER A 280 21.10 17.18 -3.02
CA SER A 280 21.10 15.94 -3.79
C SER A 280 22.38 15.85 -4.60
N GLN A 281 23.34 14.98 -4.24
CA GLN A 281 24.24 14.31 -5.20
C GLN A 281 24.79 12.99 -4.61
N PRO A 282 24.81 11.88 -5.37
CA PRO A 282 25.44 10.63 -4.95
C PRO A 282 26.93 10.63 -5.35
N SER A 283 27.84 10.66 -4.37
CA SER A 283 29.25 10.38 -4.59
C SER A 283 29.51 8.87 -4.51
N LEU A 284 29.91 8.30 -5.64
CA LEU A 284 30.47 6.94 -5.75
C LEU A 284 31.90 6.98 -5.20
N SER A 285 32.10 6.57 -3.95
CA SER A 285 33.44 6.25 -3.43
C SER A 285 33.63 4.73 -3.42
N TYR A 286 34.42 4.25 -4.39
CA TYR A 286 34.98 2.91 -4.40
C TYR A 286 36.03 2.82 -3.29
N ASN A 287 35.73 2.11 -2.19
CA ASN A 287 36.75 1.69 -1.24
C ASN A 287 37.19 0.28 -1.63
N SER A 288 38.30 0.22 -2.36
CA SER A 288 39.14 -0.98 -2.46
C SER A 288 39.83 -1.15 -1.11
N SER A 289 39.52 -2.23 -0.40
CA SER A 289 40.41 -2.77 0.63
C SER A 289 40.49 -4.26 0.42
N SER A 290 41.63 -4.63 -0.12
CA SER A 290 42.13 -5.98 -0.36
C SER A 290 42.02 -6.80 0.93
N ASN A 291 41.33 -7.92 0.84
CA ASN A 291 41.69 -9.12 1.56
C ASN A 291 41.41 -10.29 0.61
N GLU A 292 42.51 -10.89 0.19
CA GLU A 292 42.62 -12.00 -0.73
C GLU A 292 42.05 -13.26 -0.08
N GLU A 293 41.02 -13.83 -0.70
CA GLU A 293 40.83 -15.26 -0.94
C GLU A 293 39.62 -15.37 -1.90
N GLU A 294 39.82 -14.96 -3.17
CA GLU A 294 38.84 -15.22 -4.23
C GLU A 294 38.95 -16.69 -4.65
N SER A 295 37.89 -17.46 -4.33
CA SER A 295 37.79 -18.85 -4.76
C SER A 295 37.62 -18.91 -6.28
N LEU A 296 38.40 -19.78 -6.94
CA LEU A 296 38.42 -20.00 -8.39
C LEU A 296 37.03 -20.33 -9.00
N LEU A 297 36.03 -20.65 -8.17
CA LEU A 297 34.65 -20.93 -8.55
C LEU A 297 33.83 -19.67 -8.89
N ASP A 298 34.23 -18.48 -8.42
CA ASP A 298 33.46 -17.24 -8.63
C ASP A 298 33.69 -16.60 -10.03
N ILE A 299 34.78 -16.98 -10.71
CA ILE A 299 35.13 -16.44 -12.04
C ILE A 299 34.30 -17.13 -13.15
N GLU A 300 33.98 -18.42 -13.00
CA GLU A 300 33.18 -19.16 -14.00
C GLU A 300 31.69 -18.80 -13.96
N ASP A 301 31.14 -18.45 -12.80
CA ASP A 301 29.71 -18.07 -12.68
C ASP A 301 29.42 -16.65 -13.22
N ARG A 302 30.45 -15.82 -13.37
CA ARG A 302 30.34 -14.46 -13.92
C ARG A 302 30.34 -14.44 -15.46
N SER A 303 30.99 -15.42 -16.09
CA SER A 303 31.08 -15.53 -17.56
C SER A 303 29.78 -16.02 -18.20
N PHE A 304 28.97 -16.80 -17.49
CA PHE A 304 27.66 -17.28 -17.98
C PHE A 304 26.58 -16.19 -18.07
N SER A 305 26.72 -15.09 -17.32
CA SER A 305 25.74 -14.00 -17.35
C SER A 305 25.88 -13.06 -18.55
N ILE A 306 27.01 -13.10 -19.27
CA ILE A 306 27.31 -12.15 -20.35
C ILE A 306 26.86 -12.68 -21.73
N TYR A 307 26.70 -14.00 -21.90
CA TYR A 307 26.35 -14.61 -23.19
C TYR A 307 24.85 -14.89 -23.42
N SER A 308 23.95 -14.46 -22.53
CA SER A 308 22.50 -14.57 -22.77
C SER A 308 21.92 -13.34 -23.48
N ILE A 309 22.48 -12.98 -24.64
CA ILE A 309 21.84 -12.05 -25.58
C ILE A 309 21.09 -12.90 -26.61
N GLU A 310 19.81 -13.16 -26.35
CA GLU A 310 18.89 -13.63 -27.39
C GLU A 310 18.33 -12.44 -28.15
N THR A 311 18.47 -12.51 -29.47
CA THR A 311 18.03 -11.56 -30.48
C THR A 311 16.51 -11.57 -30.61
N HIS A 312 15.87 -10.43 -30.32
CA HIS A 312 14.44 -10.23 -30.59
C HIS A 312 14.22 -10.05 -32.09
N TYR A 313 13.74 -11.10 -32.76
CA TYR A 313 13.04 -10.99 -34.05
C TYR A 313 11.67 -10.32 -33.82
N ASN A 314 11.49 -9.14 -34.42
CA ASN A 314 10.22 -8.43 -34.47
C ASN A 314 9.32 -9.07 -35.55
N ALA A 315 8.28 -9.79 -35.15
CA ALA A 315 7.13 -10.06 -36.01
C ALA A 315 6.11 -8.92 -35.84
N ARG A 316 6.16 -7.95 -36.75
CA ARG A 316 5.08 -6.97 -36.97
C ARG A 316 4.08 -7.60 -37.94
N GLU A 317 3.01 -8.17 -37.41
CA GLU A 317 1.80 -8.36 -38.21
C GLU A 317 1.09 -7.01 -38.34
N SER A 318 0.90 -6.65 -39.60
CA SER A 318 0.13 -5.55 -40.13
C SER A 318 -1.35 -5.71 -39.83
N ASP A 319 -2.01 -4.62 -39.43
CA ASP A 319 -3.29 -4.34 -40.08
C ASP A 319 -3.60 -2.84 -40.19
N VAL A 320 -4.30 -2.54 -41.27
CA VAL A 320 -4.34 -1.27 -42.00
C VAL A 320 -5.73 -0.62 -41.88
N ARG A 321 -5.75 0.73 -41.84
CA ARG A 321 -6.86 1.67 -42.10
C ARG A 321 -7.97 1.83 -41.05
N ALA A 322 -8.09 3.06 -40.51
CA ALA A 322 -9.01 4.08 -41.05
C ALA A 322 -9.34 5.19 -40.01
N ARG A 323 -8.72 6.37 -40.13
CA ARG A 323 -9.27 7.70 -39.72
C ARG A 323 -8.56 8.74 -40.61
N SER A 324 -9.21 9.26 -41.66
CA SER A 324 -10.07 10.46 -41.65
C SER A 324 -9.40 11.66 -40.96
N LEU A 325 -8.88 12.58 -41.79
CA LEU A 325 -8.59 13.96 -41.41
C LEU A 325 -9.14 14.89 -42.50
N GLY A 326 -10.08 15.74 -42.08
CA GLY A 326 -10.08 17.19 -42.35
C GLY A 326 -10.35 17.74 -43.75
N SER A 327 -11.41 18.55 -43.81
CA SER A 327 -11.58 19.80 -44.58
C SER A 327 -11.52 19.78 -46.10
N THR A 328 -12.70 19.96 -46.70
CA THR A 328 -13.14 21.25 -47.25
C THR A 328 -14.62 21.45 -46.94
#